data_AF-K6TXW2-F1
#
_entry.id   AF-K6TXW2-F1
#
_cell.length_a   1.000
_cell.length_b   1.000
_cell.length_c   1.000
_cell.angle_alpha   90.00
_cell.angle_beta   90.00
_cell.angle_gamma   90.00
#
_symmetry.space_group_name_H-M   'P 1'
#
loop_
_entity.id
_entity.type
_entity.pdbx_description
1 polymer ?
#
loop_
_entity_poly.entity_id
_entity_poly.type
_entity_poly.pdbx_seq_one_letter_code
_entity_poly.pdbx_strand_id
1 'polypeptide(L)'
;LGDLDLPILPFGNINGLSGTLLTRTMTRDIPASCLFAEVLNQYPDPRAAASVVDVLNRMLNIEVNSEPLLKEAEEIESRLKELAQAVQGEGESPAYS
;
A
#
# COMPACT_ATOMS: atom_id res chain seq x y z
N LEU A 1 -3.09 14.94 -14.07
CA LEU A 1 -3.33 14.83 -12.60
C LEU A 1 -4.66 15.44 -12.21
N GLY A 2 -4.99 16.67 -12.64
CA GLY A 2 -6.30 17.29 -12.34
C GLY A 2 -7.52 16.47 -12.76
N ASP A 3 -7.42 15.68 -13.83
CA ASP A 3 -8.53 14.84 -14.31
C ASP A 3 -8.72 13.52 -13.54
N LEU A 4 -7.79 13.17 -12.64
CA LEU A 4 -7.81 11.90 -11.90
C LEU A 4 -8.36 12.03 -10.48
N ASP A 5 -8.73 13.25 -10.08
CA ASP A 5 -9.26 13.61 -8.76
C ASP A 5 -8.41 13.05 -7.60
N LEU A 6 -7.09 13.08 -7.76
CA LEU A 6 -6.14 12.63 -6.74
C LEU A 6 -5.73 13.79 -5.85
N PRO A 7 -5.73 13.61 -4.52
CA PRO A 7 -5.24 14.61 -3.60
C PRO A 7 -3.73 14.84 -3.83
N ILE A 8 -3.33 16.10 -3.93
CA ILE A 8 -1.93 16.48 -3.95
C ILE A 8 -1.42 16.46 -2.51
N LEU A 9 -0.28 15.82 -2.28
CA LEU A 9 0.39 15.85 -0.98
C LEU A 9 0.73 17.32 -0.63
N PRO A 10 0.10 17.93 0.40
CA PRO A 10 0.21 19.36 0.63
C PRO A 10 1.59 19.74 1.19
N PHE A 11 2.14 18.88 2.05
CA PHE A 11 3.45 19.04 2.66
C PHE A 11 3.94 17.67 3.17
N GLY A 12 5.24 17.41 3.05
CA GLY A 12 5.84 16.18 3.56
C GLY A 12 7.27 15.99 3.07
N ASN A 13 7.94 14.99 3.65
CA ASN A 13 9.29 14.60 3.25
C ASN A 13 9.24 13.29 2.47
N ILE A 14 9.67 13.33 1.20
CA ILE A 14 9.80 12.14 0.35
C ILE A 14 11.26 11.69 0.37
N ASN A 15 11.53 10.55 0.99
CA ASN A 15 12.88 10.01 1.13
C ASN A 15 13.16 8.87 0.13
N GLY A 16 14.41 8.41 0.09
CA GLY A 16 14.83 7.26 -0.71
C GLY A 16 14.92 7.54 -2.20
N LEU A 17 14.76 6.48 -3.00
CA LEU A 17 14.86 6.55 -4.45
C LEU A 17 13.81 7.48 -5.06
N SER A 18 12.57 7.45 -4.57
CA SER A 18 11.49 8.29 -5.08
C SER A 18 11.82 9.78 -4.95
N GLY A 19 12.28 10.23 -3.78
CA GLY A 19 12.66 11.63 -3.56
C GLY A 19 13.88 12.05 -4.40
N THR A 20 14.86 11.15 -4.51
CA THR A 20 16.06 11.39 -5.32
C THR A 20 15.71 11.51 -6.81
N LEU A 21 14.83 10.63 -7.32
CA LEU A 21 14.38 10.65 -8.71
C LEU A 21 13.55 11.91 -9.02
N LEU A 22 12.60 12.28 -8.16
CA LEU A 22 11.84 13.53 -8.31
C LEU A 22 12.76 14.75 -8.36
N THR A 23 13.76 14.80 -7.48
CA THR A 23 14.74 15.91 -7.45
C THR A 23 15.57 15.95 -8.74
N ARG A 24 16.07 14.79 -9.19
CA ARG A 24 16.91 14.70 -10.40
C ARG A 24 16.14 15.04 -11.67
N THR A 25 14.90 14.56 -11.80
CA THR A 25 14.03 14.83 -12.96
C THR A 25 13.69 16.31 -13.03
N MET A 26 13.39 16.95 -11.89
CA MET A 26 13.17 18.39 -11.80
C MET A 26 14.37 19.20 -12.31
N THR A 27 15.60 18.86 -11.91
CA THR A 27 16.81 19.56 -12.38
C THR A 27 17.12 19.37 -13.87
N ARG A 28 16.46 18.41 -14.53
CA ARG A 28 16.66 18.07 -15.95
C ARG A 28 15.46 18.41 -16.82
N ASP A 29 14.45 19.09 -16.27
CA ASP A 29 13.20 19.42 -16.95
C ASP A 29 12.48 18.18 -17.51
N ILE A 30 12.56 17.05 -16.78
CA ILE A 30 11.87 15.81 -17.11
C ILE A 30 10.58 15.76 -16.29
N PRO A 31 9.39 15.67 -16.92
CA PRO A 31 8.14 15.52 -16.18
C PRO A 31 8.15 14.25 -15.32
N ALA A 32 7.86 14.41 -14.04
CA ALA A 32 7.80 13.31 -13.09
C ALA A 32 6.64 13.49 -12.11
N SER A 33 6.14 12.37 -11.59
CA SER A 33 5.10 12.33 -10.56
C SER A 33 5.36 11.16 -9.63
N CYS A 34 4.88 11.24 -8.40
CA CYS A 34 4.98 10.16 -7.43
C CYS A 34 3.59 9.90 -6.86
N LEU A 35 3.21 8.62 -6.85
CA LEU A 35 1.94 8.15 -6.29
C LEU A 35 2.22 7.55 -4.92
N PHE A 36 1.36 7.89 -3.98
CA PHE A 36 1.38 7.34 -2.63
C PHE A 36 0.05 6.68 -2.35
N ALA A 37 0.09 5.48 -1.77
CA ALA A 37 -1.06 4.91 -1.07
C ALA A 37 -0.80 5.02 0.43
N GLU A 38 -1.83 5.41 1.16
CA GLU A 38 -1.79 5.43 2.61
C GLU A 38 -1.79 4.00 3.15
N VAL A 39 -0.97 3.74 4.17
CA VAL A 39 -0.87 2.45 4.85
C VAL A 39 -1.02 2.67 6.35
N LEU A 40 -1.76 1.78 7.01
CA LEU A 40 -2.14 1.95 8.43
C LEU A 40 -1.07 1.46 9.41
N ASN A 41 -0.15 0.61 8.96
CA ASN A 41 0.87 0.00 9.81
C ASN A 41 2.13 -0.36 8.99
N GLN A 42 3.11 -0.99 9.64
CA GLN A 42 4.37 -1.39 9.01
C GLN A 42 4.31 -2.75 8.31
N TYR A 43 3.18 -3.45 8.35
CA TYR A 43 3.02 -4.70 7.63
C TYR A 43 2.80 -4.43 6.14
N PRO A 44 3.21 -5.37 5.26
CA PRO A 44 2.89 -5.26 3.84
C PRO A 44 1.37 -5.11 3.62
N ASP A 45 1.00 -4.14 2.79
CA ASP A 45 -0.40 -3.85 2.45
C ASP A 45 -0.63 -4.00 0.93
N PRO A 46 -1.04 -5.20 0.46
CA PRO A 46 -1.32 -5.42 -0.95
C PRO A 46 -2.55 -4.64 -1.44
N ARG A 47 -3.50 -4.26 -0.56
CA ARG A 47 -4.66 -3.44 -0.95
C ARG A 47 -4.20 -2.03 -1.31
N ALA A 48 -3.29 -1.45 -0.53
CA ALA A 48 -2.67 -0.18 -0.85
C ALA A 48 -1.94 -0.24 -2.20
N ALA A 49 -1.18 -1.30 -2.48
CA ALA A 49 -0.54 -1.50 -3.79
C ALA A 49 -1.56 -1.60 -4.94
N ALA A 50 -2.65 -2.34 -4.76
CA ALA A 50 -3.72 -2.46 -5.75
C ALA A 50 -4.33 -1.10 -6.11
N SER A 51 -4.55 -0.23 -5.12
CA SER A 51 -5.07 1.12 -5.35
C SER A 51 -4.16 1.98 -6.23
N VAL A 52 -2.83 1.85 -6.08
CA VAL A 52 -1.85 2.52 -6.94
C VAL A 52 -1.89 1.97 -8.36
N VAL A 53 -2.04 0.65 -8.51
CA VAL A 53 -2.18 0.00 -9.83
C VAL A 53 -3.43 0.51 -10.55
N ASP A 54 -4.56 0.65 -9.87
CA ASP A 54 -5.80 1.15 -10.47
C ASP A 54 -5.66 2.62 -10.92
N VAL A 55 -4.91 3.43 -10.17
CA VAL A 55 -4.55 4.79 -10.58
C VAL A 55 -3.64 4.77 -11.81
N LEU A 56 -2.61 3.91 -11.83
CA LEU A 56 -1.70 3.78 -12.96
C LEU A 56 -2.42 3.30 -14.23
N ASN A 57 -3.36 2.36 -14.11
CA ASN A 57 -4.22 1.91 -15.20
C ASN A 57 -4.95 3.09 -15.83
N ARG A 58 -5.57 3.96 -15.02
CA ARG A 58 -6.24 5.18 -15.50
C ARG A 58 -5.27 6.21 -16.10
N MET A 59 -4.10 6.39 -15.50
CA MET A 59 -3.08 7.35 -15.96
C MET A 59 -2.47 6.97 -17.31
N LEU A 60 -2.22 5.69 -17.52
CA LEU A 60 -1.49 5.17 -18.68
C LEU A 60 -2.42 4.54 -19.72
N ASN A 61 -3.72 4.45 -19.43
CA ASN A 61 -4.73 3.77 -20.24
C ASN A 61 -4.32 2.31 -20.55
N ILE A 62 -3.96 1.58 -19.50
CA ILE A 62 -3.58 0.16 -19.53
C ILE A 62 -4.49 -0.66 -18.61
N GLU A 63 -4.50 -1.98 -18.80
CA GLU A 63 -5.33 -2.91 -18.02
C GLU A 63 -4.44 -3.94 -17.31
N VAL A 64 -3.87 -3.54 -16.18
CA VAL A 64 -3.17 -4.45 -15.27
C VAL A 64 -4.17 -5.02 -14.27
N ASN A 65 -4.28 -6.33 -14.20
CA ASN A 65 -5.16 -7.01 -13.25
C ASN A 65 -4.59 -6.92 -11.82
N SER A 66 -5.29 -6.19 -10.94
CA SER A 66 -4.96 -6.02 -9.52
C SER A 66 -5.55 -7.11 -8.61
N GLU A 67 -6.38 -8.02 -9.13
CA GLU A 67 -7.01 -9.13 -8.38
C GLU A 67 -6.00 -10.00 -7.60
N PRO A 68 -4.80 -10.34 -8.11
CA PRO A 68 -3.83 -11.12 -7.34
C PRO A 68 -3.40 -10.43 -6.04
N LEU A 69 -3.29 -9.10 -6.04
CA LEU A 69 -2.94 -8.32 -4.85
C LEU A 69 -4.07 -8.36 -3.82
N LEU A 70 -5.33 -8.29 -4.26
CA LEU A 70 -6.48 -8.38 -3.36
C LEU A 70 -6.56 -9.76 -2.68
N LYS A 71 -6.32 -10.83 -3.43
CA LYS A 71 -6.26 -12.19 -2.87
C LYS A 71 -5.13 -12.36 -1.88
N GLU A 72 -3.94 -11.83 -2.18
CA GLU A 72 -2.81 -11.88 -1.25
C GLU A 72 -3.12 -11.12 0.06
N ALA A 73 -3.81 -9.99 0.00
CA ALA A 73 -4.28 -9.30 1.20
C ALA A 73 -5.22 -10.16 2.04
N GLU A 74 -6.19 -10.83 1.42
CA GLU A 74 -7.12 -11.73 2.11
C GLU A 74 -6.39 -12.91 2.78
N GLU A 75 -5.38 -13.48 2.11
CA GLU A 75 -4.56 -14.55 2.68
C GLU A 75 -3.76 -14.06 3.89
N ILE A 76 -3.14 -12.89 3.82
CA ILE A 76 -2.40 -12.28 4.93
C ILE A 76 -3.35 -12.04 6.12
N GLU A 77 -4.52 -11.46 5.86
CA GLU A 77 -5.55 -11.22 6.88
C GLU A 77 -6.03 -12.52 7.54
N SER A 78 -6.22 -13.60 6.77
CA SER A 78 -6.61 -14.91 7.31
C SER A 78 -5.54 -15.48 8.23
N ARG A 79 -4.27 -15.48 7.78
CA ARG A 79 -3.15 -15.97 8.59
C ARG A 79 -2.98 -15.17 9.88
N LEU A 80 -3.15 -13.86 9.83
CA LEU A 80 -3.11 -13.00 11.03
C LEU A 80 -4.26 -13.32 12.00
N LYS A 81 -5.47 -13.60 11.50
CA LYS A 81 -6.61 -14.03 12.34
C LYS A 81 -6.35 -15.39 13.00
N GLU A 82 -5.81 -16.36 12.26
CA GLU A 82 -5.46 -17.69 12.78
C GLU A 82 -4.40 -17.57 13.89
N LEU A 83 -3.35 -16.77 13.68
CA LEU A 83 -2.33 -16.51 14.70
C LEU A 83 -2.93 -15.85 15.95
N ALA A 84 -3.82 -14.87 15.78
CA ALA A 84 -4.47 -14.20 16.91
C ALA A 84 -5.35 -15.16 17.73
N GLN A 85 -6.06 -16.08 17.07
CA GLN A 85 -6.86 -17.12 17.73
C GLN A 85 -5.98 -18.13 18.48
N ALA A 86 -4.86 -18.54 17.88
CA ALA A 86 -3.92 -19.46 18.52
C ALA A 86 -3.33 -18.88 19.82
N VAL A 87 -2.95 -17.59 19.80
CA VAL A 87 -2.42 -16.89 21.00
C VAL A 87 -3.48 -16.73 22.10
N GLN A 88 -4.75 -16.52 21.74
CA GLN A 88 -5.85 -16.44 22.72
C GLN A 88 -6.23 -17.81 23.28
N GLY A 89 -6.04 -18.89 22.50
CA GLY A 89 -6.35 -20.27 22.90
C GLY A 89 -5.39 -20.88 23.95
N GLU A 90 -4.21 -20.30 24.15
CA GLU A 90 -3.22 -20.77 25.15
C GLU A 90 -3.38 -20.10 26.53
N GLY A 91 -4.45 -19.33 26.76
CA GLY A 91 -4.67 -18.51 27.96
C GLY A 91 -5.58 -19.07 29.08
N GLU A 92 -6.26 -20.20 28.89
CA GLU A 92 -7.14 -20.77 29.94
C GLU A 92 -6.88 -22.26 30.16
N SER A 93 -5.90 -22.57 31.03
CA SER A 93 -5.87 -23.86 31.73
C SER A 93 -6.78 -23.78 32.97
N PRO A 94 -7.84 -24.60 33.06
CA PRO A 94 -8.74 -24.64 34.22
C PRO A 94 -8.14 -25.47 35.37
N ALA A 95 -6.96 -25.09 35.86
CA ALA A 95 -6.24 -25.83 36.90
C ALA A 95 -6.33 -25.21 38.31
N TYR A 96 -7.24 -24.25 38.53
CA TYR A 96 -7.62 -23.80 39.88
C TYR A 96 -9.13 -23.54 39.93
N SER A 97 -9.89 -24.57 40.32
CA SER A 97 -11.23 -24.47 40.91
C SER A 97 -11.35 -25.59 41.95
#